data_AF-A0A943PVX1-F1
#
_entry.id   AF-A0A943PVX1-F1
#
_cell.length_a   1.000
_cell.length_b   1.000
_cell.length_c   1.000
_cell.angle_alpha   90.00
_cell.angle_beta   90.00
_cell.angle_gamma   90.00
#
_symmetry.space_group_name_H-M   'P 1'
#
loop_
_entity.id
_entity.type
_entity.pdbx_description
1 polymer ?
#
loop_
_entity_poly.entity_id
_entity_poly.type
_entity_poly.pdbx_seq_one_letter_code
_entity_poly.pdbx_strand_id
1 'polypeptide(L)'
;MTITVKDLFQYDANFEPAKIKRLTGKTNYKKSDIVDLSRLAALNDKDLSVFAAKKEGKTFLNSIQDDNMRTQITNAAHIKNEEKTQNSKNDKMPAAIPMDKSVFDIGKKKEV
;
A
#
# COMPACT_ATOMS: atom_id res chain seq x y z
N MET A 1 -9.46 -0.33 13.75
CA MET A 1 -9.67 -1.31 12.68
C MET A 1 -8.92 -2.56 13.10
N THR A 2 -9.54 -3.73 12.93
CA THR A 2 -8.92 -4.99 13.32
C THR A 2 -9.38 -6.08 12.35
N ILE A 3 -8.45 -6.83 11.79
CA ILE A 3 -8.71 -7.97 10.91
C ILE A 3 -9.53 -9.00 11.69
N THR A 4 -10.62 -9.47 11.09
CA THR A 4 -11.44 -10.55 11.65
C THR A 4 -11.15 -11.87 10.97
N VAL A 5 -11.54 -12.96 11.62
CA VAL A 5 -11.46 -14.31 11.02
C VAL A 5 -12.23 -14.38 9.70
N LYS A 6 -13.36 -13.67 9.57
CA LYS A 6 -14.10 -13.55 8.31
C LYS A 6 -13.22 -13.03 7.17
N ASP A 7 -12.36 -12.07 7.47
CA ASP A 7 -11.49 -11.44 6.48
C ASP A 7 -10.39 -12.40 6.01
N LEU A 8 -9.88 -13.24 6.92
CA LEU A 8 -8.96 -14.32 6.56
C LEU A 8 -9.61 -15.31 5.59
N PHE A 9 -10.87 -15.69 5.82
CA PHE A 9 -11.63 -16.56 4.93
C PHE A 9 -12.02 -15.91 3.59
N GLN A 10 -12.09 -14.57 3.53
CA GLN A 10 -12.29 -13.85 2.27
C GLN A 10 -11.01 -13.80 1.44
N TYR A 11 -9.85 -13.78 2.11
CA TYR A 11 -8.56 -13.86 1.46
C TYR A 11 -8.29 -15.26 0.91
N ASP A 12 -8.49 -16.28 1.74
CA ASP A 12 -8.30 -17.67 1.40
C ASP A 12 -9.44 -18.50 2.00
N ALA A 13 -10.28 -19.07 1.16
CA ALA A 13 -11.40 -19.90 1.58
C ALA A 13 -10.93 -21.21 2.26
N ASN A 14 -9.70 -21.66 1.98
CA ASN A 14 -9.09 -22.89 2.50
C ASN A 14 -8.13 -22.62 3.67
N PHE A 15 -8.22 -21.43 4.28
CA PHE A 15 -7.32 -21.04 5.35
C PHE A 15 -7.33 -22.05 6.50
N GLU A 16 -6.14 -22.54 6.87
CA GLU A 16 -6.02 -23.63 7.84
C GLU A 16 -6.61 -23.26 9.21
N PRO A 17 -7.54 -24.05 9.76
CA PRO A 17 -8.10 -23.84 11.10
C PRO A 17 -7.02 -23.78 12.19
N ALA A 18 -5.91 -24.51 12.02
CA ALA A 18 -4.78 -24.52 12.93
C ALA A 18 -4.08 -23.15 13.00
N LYS A 19 -3.93 -22.47 11.85
CA LYS A 19 -3.40 -21.10 11.78
C LYS A 19 -4.35 -20.13 12.47
N ILE A 20 -5.67 -20.22 12.23
CA ILE A 20 -6.66 -19.34 12.87
C ILE A 20 -6.65 -19.51 14.39
N LYS A 21 -6.54 -20.74 14.88
CA LYS A 21 -6.43 -21.02 16.31
C LYS A 21 -5.18 -20.38 16.94
N ARG A 22 -4.04 -20.38 16.23
CA ARG A 22 -2.84 -19.67 16.68
C ARG A 22 -3.04 -18.16 16.72
N LEU A 23 -3.66 -17.62 15.67
CA LEU A 23 -3.91 -16.19 15.49
C LEU A 23 -4.94 -15.61 16.47
N THR A 24 -6.00 -16.36 16.79
CA THR A 24 -7.06 -15.94 17.71
C THR A 24 -6.83 -16.42 19.14
N GLY A 25 -6.00 -17.45 19.34
CA GLY A 25 -5.85 -18.15 20.62
C GLY A 25 -7.06 -18.99 21.03
N LYS A 26 -8.10 -19.09 20.19
CA LYS A 26 -9.36 -19.78 20.49
C LYS A 26 -9.51 -21.05 19.67
N THR A 27 -9.95 -22.13 20.31
CA THR A 27 -10.35 -23.38 19.65
C THR A 27 -11.67 -23.24 18.87
N ASN A 28 -12.62 -22.46 19.40
CA ASN A 28 -13.91 -22.24 18.78
C ASN A 28 -14.03 -20.78 18.33
N TYR A 29 -13.33 -20.45 17.24
CA TYR A 29 -13.31 -19.10 16.69
C TYR A 29 -14.60 -18.80 15.93
N LYS A 30 -15.11 -17.58 16.07
CA LYS A 30 -16.23 -17.05 15.30
C LYS A 30 -15.70 -16.21 14.15
N LYS A 31 -16.48 -16.06 13.08
CA LYS A 31 -16.13 -15.17 11.95
C LYS A 31 -15.93 -13.71 12.38
N SER A 32 -16.60 -13.29 13.45
CA SER A 32 -16.46 -11.98 14.08
C SER A 32 -15.28 -11.86 15.05
N ASP A 33 -14.57 -12.95 15.34
CA ASP A 33 -13.41 -12.88 16.23
C ASP A 33 -12.32 -12.04 15.59
N ILE A 34 -11.68 -11.25 16.44
CA ILE A 34 -10.58 -10.38 16.09
C ILE A 34 -9.29 -11.20 16.05
N VAL A 35 -8.50 -10.99 15.02
CA VAL A 35 -7.17 -11.57 14.83
C VAL A 35 -6.14 -10.64 15.43
N ASP A 36 -5.24 -11.21 16.24
CA ASP A 36 -4.13 -10.47 16.81
C ASP A 36 -3.05 -10.21 15.75
N LEU A 37 -2.80 -8.94 15.45
CA LEU A 37 -1.84 -8.49 14.44
C LEU A 37 -0.41 -8.89 14.78
N SER A 38 -0.05 -8.91 16.07
CA SER A 38 1.28 -9.34 16.51
C SER A 38 1.48 -10.83 16.26
N ARG A 39 0.44 -11.64 16.45
CA ARG A 39 0.49 -13.08 16.14
C ARG A 39 0.50 -13.35 14.65
N LEU A 40 -0.17 -12.51 13.87
CA LEU A 40 -0.15 -12.59 12.41
C LEU A 40 1.23 -12.26 11.86
N ALA A 41 1.87 -11.20 12.37
CA ALA A 41 3.25 -10.88 12.04
C ALA A 41 4.22 -12.00 12.45
N ALA A 42 4.01 -12.62 13.62
CA ALA A 42 4.82 -13.75 14.09
C ALA A 42 4.62 -15.04 13.28
N LEU A 43 3.54 -15.16 12.49
CA LEU A 43 3.33 -16.33 11.63
C LEU A 43 4.30 -16.36 10.45
N ASN A 44 4.92 -15.22 10.11
CA ASN A 44 5.91 -15.06 9.05
C ASN A 44 5.43 -15.53 7.66
N ASP A 45 4.11 -15.55 7.47
CA ASP A 45 3.47 -15.97 6.23
C ASP A 45 3.36 -14.75 5.31
N LYS A 46 4.14 -14.73 4.23
CA LYS A 46 4.31 -13.56 3.34
C LYS A 46 2.98 -13.12 2.74
N ASP A 47 2.20 -14.08 2.26
CA ASP A 47 0.94 -13.89 1.56
C ASP A 47 -0.14 -13.35 2.50
N LEU A 48 -0.23 -13.95 3.69
CA LEU A 48 -1.11 -13.46 4.75
C LEU A 48 -0.72 -12.07 5.26
N SER A 49 0.58 -11.82 5.40
CA SER A 49 1.09 -10.54 5.87
C SER A 49 0.82 -9.43 4.86
N VAL A 50 0.90 -9.71 3.56
CA VAL A 50 0.50 -8.76 2.50
C VAL A 50 -0.99 -8.45 2.56
N PHE A 51 -1.84 -9.45 2.75
CA PHE A 51 -3.27 -9.22 2.94
C PHE A 51 -3.56 -8.37 4.18
N ALA A 52 -2.94 -8.73 5.30
CA ALA A 52 -3.10 -8.00 6.54
C ALA A 52 -2.63 -6.55 6.42
N ALA A 53 -1.49 -6.34 5.79
CA ALA A 53 -0.96 -5.01 5.51
C ALA A 53 -1.89 -4.22 4.56
N LYS A 54 -2.48 -4.84 3.53
CA LYS A 54 -3.46 -4.14 2.66
C LYS A 54 -4.68 -3.64 3.42
N LYS A 55 -5.11 -4.39 4.44
CA LYS A 55 -6.32 -4.10 5.21
C LYS A 55 -6.08 -3.14 6.38
N GLU A 56 -5.01 -3.34 7.13
CA GLU A 56 -4.63 -2.55 8.31
C GLU A 56 -3.69 -1.38 7.97
N GLY A 57 -2.94 -1.50 6.88
CA GLY A 57 -1.97 -0.49 6.45
C GLY A 57 -0.74 -0.45 7.36
N LYS A 58 -0.37 0.77 7.78
CA LYS A 58 0.86 1.05 8.54
C LYS A 58 0.86 0.47 9.95
N THR A 59 -0.30 0.24 10.56
CA THR A 59 -0.42 -0.32 11.92
C THR A 59 0.09 -1.75 11.99
N PHE A 60 -0.20 -2.56 10.96
CA PHE A 60 0.32 -3.92 10.85
C PHE A 60 1.82 -3.94 10.54
N LEU A 61 2.30 -3.05 9.66
CA LEU A 61 3.73 -2.94 9.35
C LEU A 61 4.57 -2.64 10.61
N ASN A 62 4.06 -1.82 11.53
CA ASN A 62 4.73 -1.54 12.81
C ASN A 62 4.77 -2.74 13.77
N SER A 63 3.93 -3.76 13.53
CA SER A 63 3.91 -5.00 14.32
C SER A 63 4.93 -6.03 13.82
N ILE A 64 5.49 -5.82 12.62
CA ILE A 64 6.54 -6.68 12.06
C ILE A 64 7.89 -6.21 12.60
N GLN A 65 8.58 -7.10 13.32
CA GLN A 65 9.91 -6.81 13.86
C GLN A 65 11.01 -6.90 12.80
N ASP A 66 10.83 -7.71 11.76
CA ASP A 66 11.81 -7.92 10.69
C ASP A 66 11.68 -6.82 9.61
N ASP A 67 12.70 -5.98 9.50
CA ASP A 67 12.74 -4.86 8.54
C ASP A 67 12.72 -5.31 7.08
N ASN A 68 13.33 -6.44 6.74
CA ASN A 68 13.37 -6.95 5.38
C ASN A 68 11.99 -7.47 4.98
N MET A 69 11.35 -8.25 5.85
CA MET A 69 9.95 -8.66 5.70
C MET A 69 9.02 -7.46 5.60
N ARG A 70 9.16 -6.48 6.49
CA ARG A 70 8.35 -5.26 6.49
C ARG A 70 8.45 -4.54 5.14
N THR A 71 9.65 -4.43 4.58
CA THR A 71 9.88 -3.79 3.27
C THR A 71 9.26 -4.60 2.13
N GLN A 72 9.43 -5.92 2.11
CA GLN A 72 8.82 -6.80 1.11
C GLN A 72 7.28 -6.74 1.16
N ILE A 73 6.71 -6.75 2.36
CA ILE A 73 5.27 -6.68 2.58
C ILE A 73 4.74 -5.31 2.19
N THR A 74 5.43 -4.22 2.55
CA THR A 74 5.06 -2.84 2.15
C THR A 74 5.00 -2.72 0.63
N ASN A 75 6.03 -3.22 -0.06
CA ASN A 75 6.11 -3.20 -1.53
C ASN A 75 5.00 -4.06 -2.16
N ALA A 76 4.80 -5.29 -1.69
CA ALA A 76 3.81 -6.22 -2.25
C ALA A 76 2.35 -5.82 -1.92
N ALA A 77 2.13 -5.20 -0.77
CA ALA A 77 0.83 -4.65 -0.39
C ALA A 77 0.49 -3.36 -1.15
N HIS A 78 1.43 -2.81 -1.93
CA HIS A 78 1.33 -1.47 -2.52
C HIS A 78 0.91 -0.41 -1.50
N ILE A 79 1.29 -0.61 -0.23
CA ILE A 79 1.11 0.40 0.80
C ILE A 79 2.16 1.43 0.47
N LYS A 80 1.76 2.46 -0.26
CA LYS A 80 2.57 3.65 -0.39
C LYS A 80 2.87 4.09 1.03
N ASN A 81 4.13 3.94 1.46
CA ASN A 81 4.69 4.96 2.31
C ASN A 81 4.51 6.24 1.51
N GLU A 82 3.44 6.99 1.80
CA GLU A 82 3.38 8.41 1.48
C GLU A 82 4.43 9.13 2.35
N GLU A 83 5.69 8.72 2.25
CA GLU A 83 6.73 9.69 2.15
C GLU A 83 6.74 10.11 0.69
N LYS A 84 6.34 11.36 0.48
CA LYS A 84 6.49 12.10 -0.77
C LYS A 84 7.80 11.71 -1.48
N THR A 85 7.77 10.76 -2.38
CA THR A 85 8.64 10.86 -3.54
C THR A 85 7.88 11.78 -4.48
N GLN A 86 8.24 13.06 -4.38
CA GLN A 86 8.07 14.02 -5.45
C GLN A 86 8.58 13.36 -6.73
N ASN A 87 7.67 12.77 -7.51
CA ASN A 87 7.91 12.68 -8.92
C ASN A 87 7.10 13.82 -9.50
N SER A 88 7.78 14.96 -9.66
CA SER A 88 7.37 16.01 -10.58
C SER A 88 7.15 15.37 -11.94
N LYS A 89 5.95 14.85 -12.18
CA LYS A 89 5.42 14.80 -13.53
C LYS A 89 5.04 16.22 -13.84
N ASN A 90 6.07 16.95 -14.28
CA ASN A 90 5.98 18.21 -14.95
C ASN A 90 4.74 18.21 -15.83
N ASP A 91 3.97 19.27 -15.64
CA ASP A 91 2.83 19.64 -16.45
C ASP A 91 3.05 19.37 -17.93
N LYS A 92 1.99 18.86 -18.56
CA LYS A 92 1.75 19.16 -19.96
C LYS A 92 1.67 20.68 -20.10
N MET A 93 2.74 21.34 -20.52
CA MET A 93 2.63 22.58 -21.29
C MET A 93 3.78 22.69 -22.31
N PRO A 94 3.48 22.77 -23.62
CA PRO A 94 4.46 23.13 -24.61
C PRO A 94 4.74 24.64 -24.56
N ALA A 95 5.94 25.01 -25.01
CA ALA A 95 6.37 26.36 -25.36
C ALA A 95 6.67 27.31 -24.20
N ALA A 96 7.89 27.20 -23.68
CA ALA A 96 8.62 28.37 -23.20
C ALA A 96 8.89 29.30 -24.40
N ILE A 97 7.95 30.20 -24.69
CA ILE A 97 8.22 31.38 -25.50
C ILE A 97 9.15 32.25 -24.63
N PRO A 98 10.39 32.56 -25.06
CA PRO A 98 11.25 33.44 -24.29
C PRO A 98 10.58 34.81 -24.14
N MET A 99 10.48 35.30 -22.90
CA MET A 99 9.86 36.57 -22.48
C MET A 99 10.52 37.84 -23.05
N ASP A 100 11.42 37.71 -24.04
CA ASP A 100 12.09 38.84 -24.69
C ASP A 100 11.50 39.16 -26.08
N LYS A 101 10.31 38.59 -26.38
CA LYS A 101 9.56 38.92 -27.59
C LYS A 101 8.13 39.27 -27.24
N SER A 102 7.81 40.56 -27.42
CA SER A 102 6.44 41.07 -27.41
C SER A 102 5.59 40.31 -28.44
N VAL A 103 4.41 39.84 -28.01
CA VAL A 103 3.40 39.17 -28.86
C VAL A 103 2.82 40.07 -29.96
N PHE A 104 3.16 41.36 -29.96
CA PHE A 104 2.74 42.32 -30.99
C PHE A 104 3.67 42.40 -32.21
N ASP A 105 4.87 41.77 -32.18
CA ASP A 105 5.85 41.83 -33.29
C ASP A 105 5.82 40.63 -34.24
N ILE A 106 4.99 39.61 -33.98
CA ILE A 106 4.97 38.37 -34.79
C ILE A 106 4.19 38.57 -36.11
N GLY A 107 3.64 39.76 -36.37
CA GLY A 107 2.77 40.04 -37.53
C GLY A 107 3.37 40.86 -38.68
N LYS A 108 4.68 41.17 -38.69
CA LYS A 108 5.30 41.84 -39.86
C LYS A 108 6.66 41.24 -40.21
N LYS A 109 6.64 40.06 -40.84
CA LYS A 109 7.70 39.69 -41.79
C LYS A 109 7.11 39.63 -43.18
N LYS A 110 7.49 40.63 -43.98
CA LYS A 110 7.33 40.72 -45.43
C LYS A 110 7.87 39.44 -46.08
N GLU A 111 7.06 38.85 -46.96
CA GLU A 111 7.56 38.06 -48.07
C GLU A 111 8.22 39.01 -49.09
N VAL A 112 9.34 38.57 -49.66
CA VAL A 112 9.84 38.99 -50.98
C VAL A 112 9.35 37.96 -51.97
#